data_AF-A0A931TQU8-F1
#
_entry.id   AF-A0A931TQU8-F1
#
_cell.length_a   1.000
_cell.length_b   1.000
_cell.length_c   1.000
_cell.angle_alpha   90.00
_cell.angle_beta   90.00
_cell.angle_gamma   90.00
#
_symmetry.space_group_name_H-M   'P 1'
#
loop_
_entity.id
_entity.type
_entity.pdbx_description
1 polymer ?
#
loop_
_entity_poly.entity_id
_entity_poly.type
_entity_poly.pdbx_seq_one_letter_code
_entity_poly.pdbx_strand_id
1 'polypeptide(L)'
;MSENNNPYKSLLAIVVGFSILYAFFKFNFFLNIALIVGLIGVLSNYLTIKIDFVWKKISWILSLIVPNIVLSFIFFLILFPVATFSKIFGEKDPLKLKKKYDSTFKNVNKIFTKDSFENTW
;
A
#
# COMPACT_ATOMS: atom_id res chain seq x y z
N MET A 1 17.68 -21.00 4.61
CA MET A 1 16.23 -20.71 4.56
C MET A 1 15.81 -20.61 3.09
N SER A 2 15.70 -21.74 2.39
CA SER A 2 15.39 -21.73 0.94
C SER A 2 13.89 -21.61 0.75
N GLU A 3 13.45 -20.43 0.34
CA GLU A 3 12.08 -20.16 -0.08
C GLU A 3 11.70 -21.17 -1.18
N ASN A 4 10.65 -21.97 -0.94
CA ASN A 4 10.09 -22.94 -1.90
C ASN A 4 9.43 -22.18 -3.07
N ASN A 5 10.28 -21.62 -3.91
CA ASN A 5 9.93 -20.91 -5.12
C ASN A 5 9.54 -21.95 -6.17
N ASN A 6 8.25 -22.28 -6.23
CA ASN A 6 7.73 -23.18 -7.25
C ASN A 6 7.55 -22.40 -8.57
N PRO A 7 8.43 -22.57 -9.57
CA PRO A 7 8.39 -21.78 -10.81
C PRO A 7 7.09 -22.02 -11.59
N TYR A 8 6.45 -23.17 -11.40
CA TYR A 8 5.14 -23.47 -12.00
C TYR A 8 4.02 -22.61 -11.42
N LYS A 9 4.09 -22.20 -10.14
CA LYS A 9 3.09 -21.29 -9.56
C LYS A 9 3.16 -19.90 -10.17
N SER A 10 4.36 -19.36 -10.36
CA SER A 10 4.55 -18.07 -11.03
C SER A 10 4.06 -18.12 -12.47
N LEU A 11 4.38 -19.20 -13.19
CA LEU A 11 3.94 -19.39 -14.56
C LEU A 11 2.40 -19.48 -14.66
N LEU A 12 1.79 -20.24 -13.75
CA LEU A 12 0.34 -20.34 -13.66
C LEU A 12 -0.29 -18.98 -13.35
N ALA A 13 0.30 -18.19 -12.44
CA ALA A 13 -0.17 -16.84 -12.17
C ALA A 13 -0.12 -15.94 -13.41
N ILE A 14 0.94 -16.05 -14.23
CA ILE A 14 1.05 -15.33 -15.51
C ILE A 14 -0.08 -15.77 -16.46
N VAL A 15 -0.29 -17.08 -16.65
CA VAL A 15 -1.33 -17.63 -17.54
C VAL A 15 -2.74 -17.21 -17.09
N VAL A 16 -3.02 -17.32 -15.78
CA VAL A 16 -4.31 -16.91 -15.20
C VAL A 16 -4.50 -15.40 -15.34
N GLY A 17 -3.48 -14.60 -15.05
CA GLY A 17 -3.53 -13.14 -15.18
C GLY A 17 -3.85 -12.70 -16.61
N PHE A 18 -3.15 -13.25 -17.61
CA PHE A 18 -3.44 -12.96 -19.01
C PHE A 18 -4.81 -13.49 -19.48
N SER A 19 -5.26 -14.62 -18.93
CA SER A 19 -6.61 -15.16 -19.22
C SER A 19 -7.71 -14.26 -18.67
N ILE A 20 -7.55 -13.71 -17.47
CA ILE A 20 -8.47 -12.73 -16.89
C ILE A 20 -8.46 -11.44 -17.72
N LEU A 21 -7.28 -10.94 -18.11
CA LEU A 21 -7.17 -9.77 -19.00
C LEU A 21 -7.89 -10.00 -20.34
N TYR A 22 -7.80 -11.20 -20.91
CA TYR A 22 -8.57 -11.57 -22.09
C TYR A 22 -10.08 -11.50 -21.84
N ALA A 23 -10.57 -11.98 -20.69
CA ALA A 23 -12.00 -11.94 -20.37
C ALA A 23 -12.58 -10.50 -20.34
N PHE A 24 -11.80 -9.53 -19.85
CA PHE A 24 -12.21 -8.13 -19.81
C PHE A 24 -12.02 -7.40 -21.15
N PHE A 25 -10.86 -7.54 -21.78
CA PHE A 25 -10.50 -6.76 -22.96
C PHE A 25 -10.88 -7.43 -24.30
N LYS A 26 -11.16 -8.73 -24.29
CA LYS A 26 -11.47 -9.58 -25.46
C LYS A 26 -10.44 -9.53 -26.61
N PHE A 27 -9.23 -9.03 -26.36
CA PHE A 27 -8.16 -9.01 -27.36
C PHE A 27 -7.49 -10.38 -27.48
N ASN A 28 -7.61 -11.00 -28.66
CA ASN A 28 -7.05 -12.32 -28.98
C ASN A 28 -5.53 -12.46 -28.70
N PHE A 29 -4.81 -11.35 -28.67
CA PHE A 29 -3.39 -11.32 -28.35
C PHE A 29 -3.07 -11.87 -26.95
N PHE A 30 -3.88 -11.54 -25.94
CA PHE A 30 -3.64 -12.01 -24.57
C PHE A 30 -3.84 -13.51 -24.42
N LEU A 31 -4.83 -14.07 -25.11
CA LEU A 31 -5.09 -15.50 -25.12
C LEU A 31 -3.94 -16.27 -25.81
N ASN A 32 -3.43 -15.77 -26.93
CA ASN A 32 -2.29 -16.37 -27.62
C ASN A 32 -1.04 -16.40 -26.73
N ILE A 33 -0.74 -15.31 -26.02
CA ILE A 33 0.38 -15.27 -25.08
C ILE A 33 0.20 -16.28 -23.94
N ALA A 34 -1.00 -16.32 -23.33
CA ALA A 34 -1.29 -17.25 -22.25
C ALA A 34 -1.10 -18.71 -22.68
N LEU A 35 -1.56 -19.07 -23.88
CA LEU A 35 -1.38 -20.40 -24.44
C LEU A 35 0.08 -20.74 -24.71
N ILE A 36 0.84 -19.83 -25.33
CA ILE A 36 2.26 -20.05 -25.63
C ILE A 36 3.05 -20.22 -24.34
N VAL A 37 2.86 -19.34 -23.35
CA VAL A 37 3.56 -19.41 -22.07
C VAL A 37 3.17 -20.66 -21.29
N GLY A 38 1.87 -21.02 -21.30
CA GLY A 38 1.39 -22.26 -20.66
C GLY A 38 1.99 -23.52 -21.30
N LEU A 39 2.06 -23.59 -22.63
CA LEU A 39 2.68 -24.70 -23.34
C LEU A 39 4.18 -24.81 -23.04
N ILE A 40 4.91 -23.68 -23.06
CA ILE A 40 6.34 -23.65 -22.71
C ILE A 40 6.57 -24.17 -21.28
N GLY A 41 5.65 -23.83 -20.37
CA GLY A 41 5.64 -24.30 -18.99
C GLY A 41 5.60 -25.81 -18.84
N VAL A 42 4.76 -26.46 -19.65
CA VAL A 42 4.58 -27.92 -19.63
C VAL A 42 5.74 -28.63 -20.34
N LEU A 43 6.24 -28.06 -21.44
CA LEU A 43 7.24 -28.71 -22.29
C LEU A 43 8.66 -28.59 -21.74
N SER A 44 9.00 -27.54 -21.00
CA SER A 44 10.38 -27.32 -20.55
C SER A 44 10.51 -26.67 -19.18
N ASN A 45 11.09 -27.42 -18.24
CA ASN A 45 11.46 -26.91 -16.92
C ASN A 45 12.55 -25.82 -17.00
N TYR A 46 13.49 -25.92 -17.95
CA TYR A 46 14.58 -24.94 -18.12
C TYR A 46 14.05 -23.55 -18.50
N LEU A 47 13.14 -23.49 -19.48
CA LEU A 47 12.50 -22.23 -19.88
C LEU A 47 11.61 -21.67 -18.76
N THR A 48 10.90 -22.53 -18.03
CA THR A 48 10.06 -22.15 -16.89
C THR A 48 10.86 -21.40 -15.83
N ILE A 49 12.04 -21.91 -15.46
CA ILE A 49 12.91 -21.26 -14.47
C ILE A 49 13.40 -19.89 -14.97
N LYS A 50 13.73 -19.78 -16.25
CA LYS A 50 14.19 -18.50 -16.84
C LYS A 50 13.08 -17.46 -16.88
N ILE A 51 11.86 -17.87 -17.23
CA ILE A 51 10.68 -17.00 -17.22
C ILE A 51 10.35 -16.56 -15.79
N ASP A 52 10.35 -17.48 -14.83
CA ASP A 52 10.12 -17.16 -13.41
C ASP A 52 11.17 -16.15 -12.89
N PHE A 53 12.43 -16.31 -13.26
CA PHE A 53 13.49 -15.38 -12.87
C PHE A 53 13.26 -13.95 -13.41
N VAL A 54 12.91 -13.84 -14.71
CA VAL A 54 12.59 -12.54 -15.32
C VAL A 54 11.34 -11.94 -14.67
N TRP A 55 10.30 -12.76 -14.46
CA TRP A 55 9.06 -12.33 -13.83
C TRP A 55 9.27 -11.82 -12.39
N LYS A 56 10.12 -12.49 -11.62
CA LYS A 56 10.48 -12.05 -10.26
C LYS A 56 11.24 -10.73 -10.25
N LYS A 57 12.15 -10.50 -11.20
CA LYS A 57 12.81 -9.19 -11.34
C LYS A 57 11.80 -8.08 -11.63
N ILE A 58 10.83 -8.34 -12.49
CA ILE A 58 9.75 -7.40 -12.80
C ILE A 58 8.87 -7.17 -11.55
N SER A 59 8.53 -8.23 -10.82
CA SER A 59 7.73 -8.14 -9.61
C SER A 59 8.46 -7.37 -8.50
N TRP A 60 9.78 -7.55 -8.39
CA TRP A 60 10.61 -6.83 -7.42
C TRP A 60 10.64 -5.33 -7.69
N ILE A 61 10.85 -4.91 -8.95
CA ILE A 61 10.82 -3.48 -9.29
C ILE A 61 9.43 -2.89 -9.05
N LEU A 62 8.37 -3.64 -9.35
CA LEU A 62 7.00 -3.21 -9.08
C LEU A 62 6.74 -3.08 -7.57
N SER A 63 7.27 -4.00 -6.77
CA SER A 63 7.15 -3.97 -5.30
C SER A 63 7.87 -2.79 -4.65
N LEU A 64 8.83 -2.14 -5.33
CA LEU A 64 9.45 -0.90 -4.85
C LEU A 64 8.59 0.33 -5.17
N ILE A 65 7.86 0.27 -6.28
CA ILE A 65 7.07 1.40 -6.79
C ILE A 65 5.67 1.43 -6.17
N VAL A 66 5.04 0.27 -5.99
CA VAL A 66 3.66 0.12 -5.48
C VAL A 66 3.47 0.74 -4.08
N PRO A 67 4.34 0.51 -3.08
CA PRO A 67 4.16 1.09 -1.76
C PRO A 67 4.13 2.62 -1.78
N ASN A 68 5.00 3.23 -2.60
CA ASN A 68 5.03 4.69 -2.74
C ASN A 68 3.75 5.22 -3.39
N ILE A 69 3.26 4.55 -4.44
CA ILE A 69 2.01 4.93 -5.11
C ILE A 69 0.82 4.80 -4.15
N VAL A 70 0.71 3.65 -3.46
CA VAL A 70 -0.38 3.40 -2.51
C VAL A 70 -0.33 4.41 -1.37
N LEU A 71 0.86 4.69 -0.82
CA LEU A 71 1.02 5.67 0.25
C LEU A 71 0.72 7.09 -0.23
N SER A 72 1.14 7.49 -1.42
CA SER A 72 0.78 8.79 -1.99
C SER A 72 -0.73 8.90 -2.21
N PHE A 73 -1.38 7.83 -2.67
CA PHE A 73 -2.82 7.80 -2.87
C PHE A 73 -3.57 7.91 -1.54
N ILE A 74 -3.18 7.13 -0.52
CA ILE A 74 -3.76 7.20 0.82
C ILE A 74 -3.54 8.58 1.44
N PHE A 75 -2.34 9.16 1.24
CA PHE A 75 -2.02 10.47 1.75
C PHE A 75 -2.91 11.53 1.12
N PHE A 76 -3.02 11.57 -0.20
CA PHE A 76 -3.77 12.62 -0.87
C PHE A 76 -5.28 12.48 -0.70
N LEU A 77 -5.79 11.25 -0.64
CA LEU A 77 -7.23 10.99 -0.60
C LEU A 77 -7.79 10.96 0.83
N ILE A 78 -6.96 10.64 1.83
CA ILE A 78 -7.39 10.53 3.24
C ILE A 78 -6.66 11.55 4.12
N LEU A 79 -5.34 11.47 4.25
CA LEU A 79 -4.61 12.28 5.23
C LEU A 79 -4.64 13.78 4.90
N PHE A 80 -4.47 14.13 3.64
CA PHE A 80 -4.42 15.50 3.16
C PHE A 80 -5.73 16.26 3.37
N PRO A 81 -6.92 15.75 2.97
CA PRO A 81 -8.17 16.43 3.27
C PRO A 81 -8.41 16.51 4.77
N VAL A 82 -8.16 15.44 5.53
CA VAL A 82 -8.34 15.44 6.99
C VAL A 82 -7.45 16.49 7.66
N ALA A 83 -6.18 16.58 7.28
CA ALA A 83 -5.26 17.60 7.78
C ALA A 83 -5.69 19.02 7.38
N THR A 84 -6.19 19.19 6.16
CA THR A 84 -6.69 20.49 5.67
C THR A 84 -7.93 20.93 6.46
N PHE A 85 -8.89 20.03 6.67
CA PHE A 85 -10.05 20.28 7.52
C PHE A 85 -9.63 20.59 8.96
N SER A 86 -8.72 19.81 9.54
CA SER A 86 -8.18 20.06 10.88
C SER A 86 -7.51 21.45 10.99
N LYS A 87 -6.81 21.90 9.94
CA LYS A 87 -6.17 23.22 9.93
C LYS A 87 -7.18 24.37 9.78
N ILE A 88 -8.29 24.17 9.07
CA ILE A 88 -9.33 25.19 8.87
C ILE A 88 -10.26 25.27 10.09
N PHE A 89 -10.68 24.12 10.62
CA PHE A 89 -11.69 24.02 11.68
C PHE A 89 -11.13 23.82 13.09
N GLY A 90 -9.87 23.39 13.23
CA GLY A 90 -9.22 23.12 14.52
C GLY A 90 -8.56 24.34 15.17
N GLU A 91 -7.99 24.14 16.35
CA GLU A 91 -7.23 25.18 17.06
C GLU A 91 -6.06 25.68 16.19
N LYS A 92 -5.93 27.00 16.03
CA LYS A 92 -4.88 27.62 15.18
C LYS A 92 -3.48 27.57 15.79
N ASP A 93 -3.38 27.38 17.11
CA ASP A 93 -2.11 27.25 17.83
C ASP A 93 -2.24 26.30 19.03
N PRO A 94 -2.47 24.99 18.79
CA PRO A 94 -2.69 24.02 19.87
C PRO A 94 -1.43 23.84 20.72
N LEU A 95 -0.25 24.08 20.13
CA LEU A 95 1.05 23.90 20.75
C LEU A 95 1.65 25.21 21.30
N LYS A 96 0.94 26.35 21.20
CA LYS A 96 1.39 27.69 21.64
C LYS A 96 2.83 27.99 21.19
N LEU A 97 3.18 27.67 19.95
CA LEU A 97 4.57 27.73 19.48
C LEU A 97 5.08 29.15 19.23
N LYS A 98 4.17 30.13 19.19
CA LYS A 98 4.53 31.54 19.08
C LYS A 98 4.69 32.14 20.47
N LYS A 99 5.76 32.93 20.67
CA LYS A 99 6.06 33.67 21.90
C LYS A 99 5.12 34.87 22.10
N LYS A 100 3.82 34.62 21.99
CA LYS A 100 2.72 35.59 22.19
C LYS A 100 2.03 35.44 23.53
N TYR A 101 2.32 34.37 24.27
CA TYR A 101 1.67 34.03 25.52
C TYR A 101 2.67 34.14 26.66
N ASP A 102 2.26 34.79 27.76
CA ASP A 102 3.08 34.91 28.98
C ASP A 102 3.22 33.58 29.72
N SER A 103 2.37 32.59 29.39
CA SER A 103 2.38 31.27 30.03
C SER A 103 1.89 30.17 29.10
N THR A 104 2.49 28.98 29.23
CA THR A 104 2.05 27.75 28.56
C THR A 104 0.78 27.17 29.17
N PHE A 105 0.45 27.51 30.43
CA PHE A 105 -0.75 27.03 31.10
C PHE A 105 -2.04 27.51 30.41
N LYS A 106 -3.03 26.63 30.24
CA LYS A 106 -4.39 26.99 29.82
C LYS A 106 -5.20 27.29 31.08
N ASN A 107 -5.91 28.42 31.10
CA ASN A 107 -6.80 28.75 32.20
C ASN A 107 -8.08 27.94 32.03
N VAL A 108 -8.39 27.05 32.98
CA VAL A 108 -9.54 26.13 32.91
C VAL A 108 -10.45 26.38 34.10
N ASN A 109 -11.68 26.81 33.86
CA ASN A 109 -12.72 26.89 34.89
C ASN A 109 -13.33 25.50 35.10
N LYS A 110 -12.59 24.63 35.80
CA LYS A 110 -13.02 23.29 36.18
C LYS A 110 -13.45 23.28 37.65
N ILE A 111 -14.61 22.71 37.95
CA ILE A 111 -15.01 22.39 39.32
C ILE A 111 -14.35 21.06 39.71
N PHE A 112 -13.55 21.07 40.77
CA PHE A 112 -12.89 19.87 41.27
C PHE A 112 -13.84 19.04 42.12
N THR A 113 -14.14 17.83 41.67
CA THR A 113 -14.90 16.82 42.42
C THR A 113 -13.96 15.75 42.99
N LYS A 114 -14.44 14.92 43.92
CA LYS A 114 -13.65 13.85 44.55
C LYS A 114 -13.00 12.92 43.51
N ASP A 115 -13.73 12.59 42.45
CA ASP A 115 -13.26 11.75 41.33
C ASP A 115 -12.09 12.38 40.56
N SER A 116 -11.92 13.71 40.60
CA SER A 116 -10.78 14.37 39.96
C SER A 116 -9.44 14.08 40.66
N PHE A 117 -9.48 13.52 41.86
CA PHE A 117 -8.31 13.11 42.64
C PHE A 117 -8.10 11.59 42.62
N GLU A 118 -8.93 10.84 41.90
CA GLU A 118 -8.68 9.42 41.64
C GLU A 118 -7.72 9.28 40.45
N ASN A 119 -6.64 8.51 40.62
CA ASN A 119 -5.60 8.28 39.62
C ASN A 119 -4.96 9.55 39.05
N THR A 120 -4.36 10.36 39.91
CA THR A 120 -3.64 11.59 39.55
C THR A 120 -2.27 11.36 38.86
N TRP A 121 -1.94 10.11 38.53
CA TRP A 121 -0.65 9.70 37.96
C TRP A 121 -0.71 9.55 36.45
#